data_AF-A0A9P4NDC4-F1
#
_entry.id   AF-A0A9P4NDC4-F1
#
_cell.length_a   1.000
_cell.length_b   1.000
_cell.length_c   1.000
_cell.angle_alpha   90.00
_cell.angle_beta   90.00
_cell.angle_gamma   90.00
#
_symmetry.space_group_name_H-M   'P 1'
#
loop_
_entity.id
_entity.type
_entity.pdbx_description
1 polymer ?
#
loop_
_entity_poly.entity_id
_entity_poly.type
_entity_poly.pdbx_seq_one_letter_code
_entity_poly.pdbx_strand_id
1 'polypeptide(L)' 'MSLLGKKFAAPVARPMAPFYIAGVVVLYGVNSFANVLASTDEFKNDPRNPALKNQNANGH' A
#
# COMPACT_ATOMS: atom_id res chain seq x y z
N MET A 1 31.21 1.28 25.19
CA MET A 1 31.08 1.80 23.80
C MET A 1 29.68 1.42 23.31
N SER A 2 28.88 2.36 22.81
CA SER A 2 27.54 2.03 22.28
C SER A 2 27.67 1.09 21.08
N LEU A 3 26.94 -0.03 21.09
CA LEU A 3 26.94 -1.07 20.05
C LEU A 3 26.44 -0.57 18.67
N LEU A 4 25.84 0.62 18.61
CA LEU A 4 25.14 1.15 17.43
C LEU A 4 25.85 2.33 16.75
N GLY A 5 27.10 2.63 17.13
CA GLY A 5 27.81 3.80 16.62
C GLY A 5 27.14 5.12 17.00
N LYS A 6 27.69 6.26 16.55
CA LYS A 6 27.06 7.58 16.76
C LYS A 6 26.07 7.86 15.64
N LYS A 7 24.84 8.24 15.98
CA LYS A 7 23.82 8.70 15.03
C LYS A 7 24.04 10.18 14.70
N PHE A 8 24.27 10.48 13.43
CA PHE A 8 24.39 11.86 12.93
C PHE A 8 23.06 12.34 12.33
N ALA A 9 22.71 13.60 12.59
CA ALA A 9 21.45 14.20 12.13
C ALA A 9 21.56 14.69 10.68
N ALA A 10 21.79 13.78 9.73
CA ALA A 10 21.82 14.11 8.31
C ALA A 10 20.42 14.53 7.81
N PRO A 11 20.31 15.53 6.92
CA PRO A 11 19.03 15.97 6.38
C PRO A 11 18.50 14.98 5.33
N VAL A 12 17.76 13.96 5.77
CA VAL A 12 17.18 12.93 4.87
C VAL A 12 15.82 13.35 4.31
N ALA A 13 14.93 13.90 5.16
CA ALA A 13 13.54 14.14 4.79
C ALA A 13 13.38 15.12 3.60
N ARG A 14 14.18 16.18 3.57
CA ARG A 14 14.09 17.23 2.54
C ARG A 14 14.48 16.73 1.14
N PRO A 15 15.67 16.13 0.92
CA PRO A 15 16.02 15.61 -0.42
C PRO A 15 15.16 14.41 -0.81
N MET A 16 14.64 13.63 0.16
CA MET A 16 13.81 12.46 -0.12
C MET A 16 12.33 12.79 -0.37
N ALA A 17 11.89 14.03 -0.09
CA ALA A 17 10.51 14.47 -0.24
C ALA A 17 9.83 14.07 -1.57
N PRO A 18 10.42 14.30 -2.77
CA PRO A 18 9.78 13.92 -4.02
C PRO A 18 9.53 12.40 -4.14
N PHE A 19 10.42 11.57 -3.56
CA PHE A 19 10.25 10.11 -3.59
C PHE A 19 9.16 9.64 -2.63
N TYR A 20 9.05 10.25 -1.44
CA TYR A 20 7.96 9.95 -0.53
C TYR A 20 6.60 10.34 -1.13
N ILE A 21 6.53 11.53 -1.74
CA ILE A 21 5.31 12.00 -2.42
C ILE A 21 4.94 11.04 -3.56
N ALA A 22 5.90 10.72 -4.43
CA ALA A 22 5.68 9.77 -5.52
C ALA A 22 5.20 8.40 -5.00
N GLY A 23 5.83 7.88 -3.94
CA GLY A 23 5.43 6.62 -3.31
C GLY A 23 3.98 6.64 -2.82
N VAL A 24 3.54 7.73 -2.18
CA VAL A 24 2.14 7.88 -1.73
C VAL A 24 1.18 7.94 -2.92
N VAL A 25 1.52 8.69 -3.98
CA VAL A 25 0.69 8.78 -5.18
C VAL A 25 0.55 7.42 -5.87
N VAL A 26 1.66 6.70 -6.04
CA VAL A 26 1.64 5.37 -6.66
C VAL A 26 0.87 4.38 -5.80
N LEU A 27 1.06 4.40 -4.47
CA LEU A 27 0.30 3.55 -3.56
C LEU A 27 -1.20 3.77 -3.71
N TYR A 28 -1.65 5.02 -3.73
CA TYR A 28 -3.05 5.36 -3.93
C TYR A 28 -3.58 4.87 -5.28
N GLY A 29 -2.82 5.10 -6.35
CA GLY A 29 -3.18 4.67 -7.71
C GLY A 29 -3.30 3.15 -7.82
N VAL A 30 -2.30 2.40 -7.36
CA VAL A 30 -2.28 0.93 -7.40
C VAL A 30 -3.38 0.35 -6.51
N ASN A 31 -3.59 0.89 -5.30
CA ASN A 31 -4.65 0.41 -4.42
C ASN A 31 -6.04 0.60 -5.04
N SER A 32 -6.30 1.78 -5.63
CA SER A 32 -7.56 2.08 -6.30
C SER A 32 -7.78 1.15 -7.49
N PHE A 33 -6.75 0.93 -8.31
CA PHE A 33 -6.85 0.08 -9.50
C PHE A 33 -6.98 -1.40 -9.15
N ALA A 34 -6.32 -1.87 -8.09
CA ALA A 34 -6.45 -3.23 -7.59
C ALA A 34 -7.90 -3.56 -7.19
N ASN A 35 -8.63 -2.61 -6.58
CA ASN A 35 -10.04 -2.80 -6.26
C ASN A 35 -10.91 -2.97 -7.52
N VAL A 36 -10.62 -2.20 -8.57
CA VAL A 36 -11.33 -2.31 -9.86
C VAL A 36 -11.06 -3.67 -10.50
N LEU A 37 -9.79 -4.07 -10.59
CA LEU A 37 -9.41 -5.37 -11.17
C LEU A 37 -10.01 -6.55 -10.40
N ALA A 38 -10.04 -6.48 -9.08
CA ALA A 38 -10.64 -7.51 -8.23
C ALA A 38 -12.15 -7.67 -8.46
N SER A 39 -12.84 -6.66 -9.02
CA SER A 39 -14.26 -6.73 -9.36
C SER A 39 -14.57 -7.21 -10.79
N THR A 40 -13.55 -7.47 -11.61
CA THR A 40 -13.73 -7.95 -12.99
C THR A 40 -14.32 -9.36 -13.03
N ASP A 41 -14.99 -9.71 -14.13
CA ASP A 41 -15.68 -11.01 -14.26
C ASP A 41 -14.78 -12.23 -14.06
N GLU A 42 -13.51 -12.13 -14.47
CA GLU A 42 -12.50 -13.17 -14.32
C GLU A 42 -12.14 -13.41 -12.84
N PHE A 43 -11.98 -12.34 -12.06
CA PHE A 43 -11.39 -12.41 -10.71
C PHE A 43 -12.39 -12.20 -9.57
N LYS A 44 -13.62 -11.77 -9.85
CA LYS A 44 -14.63 -11.50 -8.83
C LYS A 44 -15.00 -12.73 -7.99
N ASN A 45 -14.91 -13.92 -8.56
CA ASN A 45 -15.28 -15.18 -7.89
C ASN A 45 -14.05 -16.02 -7.46
N ASP A 46 -12.82 -15.50 -7.59
CA ASP A 46 -11.64 -16.21 -7.10
C ASP A 46 -11.68 -16.30 -5.56
N PRO A 47 -11.64 -17.49 -4.95
CA PRO A 47 -11.71 -17.64 -3.49
C PRO A 47 -10.57 -16.94 -2.73
N ARG A 48 -9.49 -16.57 -3.44
CA ARG A 48 -8.35 -15.82 -2.88
C ARG A 48 -8.57 -14.31 -2.93
N ASN A 49 -9.63 -13.84 -3.59
CA ASN A 49 -9.92 -12.42 -3.70
C ASN A 49 -10.32 -11.85 -2.32
N PRO A 50 -9.53 -10.93 -1.75
CA PRO A 50 -9.81 -10.38 -0.43
C PRO A 50 -11.11 -9.57 -0.39
N ALA A 51 -11.64 -9.10 -1.53
CA ALA A 51 -12.95 -8.44 -1.60
C ALA A 51 -14.10 -9.35 -1.13
N LEU A 52 -14.01 -10.66 -1.39
CA LEU A 52 -15.02 -11.64 -0.96
C LEU A 52 -15.06 -11.80 0.56
N LYS A 53 -13.90 -11.67 1.22
CA LYS A 53 -13.82 -11.73 2.70
C LYS A 53 -14.61 -10.60 3.35
N ASN A 54 -14.58 -9.40 2.74
CA ASN A 54 -15.29 -8.24 3.25
C ASN A 54 -16.79 -8.27 2.88
N GLN A 55 -17.16 -8.89 1.75
CA GLN A 55 -18.57 -9.08 1.38
C GLN A 55 -19.30 -9.98 2.37
N ASN A 56 -18.70 -11.10 2.79
CA ASN A 56 -19.30 -11.99 3.78
C ASN A 56 -19.43 -11.38 5.19
N ALA A 57 -18.68 -10.31 5.49
CA ALA A 57 -18.78 -9.58 6.76
C ALA A 57 -19.88 -8.49 6.76
N ASN A 58 -20.29 -8.00 5.56
CA ASN A 58 -21.32 -6.98 5.40
C ASN A 58 -22.67 -7.54 4.93
N GLY A 59 -22.76 -8.85 4.66
CA GLY A 59 -24.01 -9.54 4.35
C GLY A 59 -24.78 -9.87 5.62
N HIS A 60 -25.84 -9.11 5.90
CA HIS A 60 -26.99 -9.59 6.66
C HIS A 60 -27.79 -10.56 5.79
#